data_AF-A0A1V1RHX6-F1
#
_entry.id   AF-A0A1V1RHX6-F1
#
_cell.length_a   1.000
_cell.length_b   1.000
_cell.length_c   1.000
_cell.angle_alpha   90.00
_cell.angle_beta   90.00
_cell.angle_gamma   90.00
#
_symmetry.space_group_name_H-M   'P 1'
#
loop_
_entity.id
_entity.type
_entity.pdbx_description
1 polymer ?
#
loop_
_entity_poly.entity_id
_entity_poly.type
_entity_poly.pdbx_seq_one_letter_code
_entity_poly.pdbx_strand_id
1 'polypeptide(L)'
;MPALLHDSSAAKPRPAPSPKAPRRTARLVRWSVLAAVLAFVTTLGILHQRAGVVRPVGVDALCPFGGLETLWSLVSQGALVRRAALSSVLLLVATVVVALVFRRAFCGRICPLGFLQEIFGGIGRRVFRRRPTVPAAIDKPARLLKYVVLVVFVGLAWTTASLAIRPYDPWVAYQHLTSPEVVAEFGIGLAVLVISLVGSFFFDRFFCKYACPMGAFLGLISRFSLFKVRRNASTCIDCKACDRACPTNVSVSTTTVVTSPECIDCGECVAACPVADTLAIGTQKRSLSPVAASVLSVGLFAALVAGATAAGAFDWTMPTLKQQMESTGASATPGQFDVSLIKGSTTISEIVEATGIPAEAFTAVYGVPSSEQSQQLKVLKDMYGCYPGDVRAFVDLYLRNPAAAASYVPGSGEIEAH
;
A
#
# COMPACT_ATOMS: atom_id res chain seq x y z
N MET A 1 -26.27 -37.59 63.34
CA MET A 1 -26.15 -36.53 62.33
C MET A 1 -24.68 -36.36 61.96
N PRO A 2 -24.27 -36.66 60.71
CA PRO A 2 -23.22 -35.91 60.06
C PRO A 2 -23.81 -35.10 58.91
N ALA A 3 -23.37 -33.85 58.82
CA ALA A 3 -23.89 -32.82 57.95
C ALA A 3 -23.57 -33.10 56.47
N LEU A 4 -24.61 -32.88 55.68
CA LEU A 4 -24.70 -32.78 54.23
C LEU A 4 -23.45 -32.16 53.57
N LEU A 5 -22.85 -32.91 52.65
CA LEU A 5 -22.02 -32.36 51.58
C LEU A 5 -22.96 -31.59 50.63
N HIS A 6 -22.86 -30.26 50.66
CA HIS A 6 -23.44 -29.41 49.62
C HIS A 6 -22.68 -29.63 48.32
N ASP A 7 -23.24 -30.47 47.45
CA ASP A 7 -22.95 -30.46 46.02
C ASP A 7 -23.49 -29.13 45.45
N SER A 8 -22.60 -28.14 45.31
CA SER A 8 -22.90 -26.88 44.63
C SER A 8 -22.30 -26.86 43.23
N SER A 9 -22.56 -27.92 42.45
CA SER A 9 -22.57 -27.82 40.98
C SER A 9 -23.80 -27.02 40.54
N ALA A 10 -23.89 -25.76 40.96
CA ALA A 10 -24.82 -24.80 40.38
C ALA A 10 -24.38 -24.58 38.93
N ALA A 11 -25.06 -25.25 37.99
CA ALA A 11 -24.87 -25.06 36.56
C ALA A 11 -24.94 -23.56 36.27
N LYS A 12 -23.79 -22.97 35.88
CA LYS A 12 -23.72 -21.55 35.51
C LYS A 12 -24.85 -21.26 34.51
N PRO A 13 -25.62 -20.17 34.71
CA PRO A 13 -26.69 -19.82 33.80
C PRO A 13 -26.14 -19.76 32.36
N ARG A 14 -26.80 -20.47 31.43
CA ARG A 14 -26.36 -20.52 30.04
C ARG A 14 -26.36 -19.09 29.49
N PRO A 15 -25.22 -18.57 29.04
CA PRO A 15 -25.14 -17.19 28.62
C PRO A 15 -26.00 -16.96 27.38
N ALA A 16 -26.58 -15.77 27.27
CA ALA A 16 -27.53 -15.45 26.21
C ALA A 16 -26.90 -15.62 24.81
N PRO A 17 -27.61 -16.22 23.85
CA PRO A 17 -27.12 -16.38 22.49
C PRO A 17 -26.93 -15.01 21.84
N SER A 18 -25.83 -14.85 21.09
CA SER A 18 -25.59 -13.62 20.35
C SER A 18 -26.61 -13.45 19.20
N PRO A 19 -27.18 -12.26 18.99
CA PRO A 19 -28.04 -12.03 17.82
C PRO A 19 -27.25 -12.18 16.50
N LYS A 20 -27.86 -12.85 15.51
CA LYS A 20 -27.23 -13.12 14.19
C LYS A 20 -27.13 -11.86 13.31
N ALA A 21 -28.06 -10.92 13.44
CA ALA A 21 -28.16 -9.70 12.62
C ALA A 21 -26.93 -8.77 12.68
N PRO A 22 -26.38 -8.39 13.85
CA PRO A 22 -25.22 -7.47 13.92
C PRO A 22 -23.94 -8.03 13.27
N ARG A 23 -23.87 -9.35 13.04
CA ARG A 23 -22.70 -10.02 12.42
C ARG A 23 -22.60 -9.74 10.92
N ARG A 24 -23.74 -9.75 10.21
CA ARG A 24 -23.77 -9.47 8.76
C ARG A 24 -23.45 -8.02 8.48
N THR A 25 -23.99 -7.10 9.27
CA THR A 25 -23.75 -5.66 9.12
C THR A 25 -22.27 -5.30 9.28
N ALA A 26 -21.60 -5.82 10.31
CA ALA A 26 -20.16 -5.59 10.52
C ALA A 26 -19.31 -6.01 9.31
N ARG A 27 -19.60 -7.19 8.76
CA ARG A 27 -18.88 -7.72 7.61
C ARG A 27 -19.15 -6.93 6.35
N LEU A 28 -20.41 -6.56 6.11
CA LEU A 28 -20.83 -5.74 4.98
C LEU A 28 -20.14 -4.37 5.01
N VAL A 29 -20.18 -3.65 6.13
CA VAL A 29 -19.52 -2.34 6.26
C VAL A 29 -18.02 -2.45 5.96
N ARG A 30 -17.32 -3.45 6.53
CA ARG A 30 -15.89 -3.64 6.28
C ARG A 30 -15.61 -3.93 4.80
N TRP A 31 -16.39 -4.81 4.18
CA TRP A 31 -16.22 -5.17 2.78
C TRP A 31 -16.53 -4.00 1.84
N SER A 32 -17.55 -3.19 2.14
CA SER A 32 -17.87 -1.99 1.37
C SER A 32 -16.73 -0.98 1.40
N VAL A 33 -16.14 -0.73 2.58
CA VAL A 33 -14.97 0.18 2.70
C VAL A 33 -13.78 -0.35 1.90
N LEU A 34 -13.43 -1.63 2.08
CA LEU A 34 -12.30 -2.23 1.37
C LEU A 34 -12.50 -2.24 -0.15
N ALA A 35 -13.72 -2.50 -0.62
CA ALA A 35 -14.07 -2.43 -2.03
C ALA A 35 -13.98 -1.01 -2.57
N ALA A 36 -14.47 -0.01 -1.82
CA ALA A 36 -14.36 1.39 -2.20
C ALA A 36 -12.90 1.85 -2.30
N VAL A 37 -12.06 1.49 -1.32
CA VAL A 37 -10.61 1.81 -1.36
C VAL A 37 -9.92 1.12 -2.53
N LEU A 38 -10.21 -0.16 -2.77
CA LEU A 38 -9.63 -0.89 -3.91
C LEU A 38 -10.04 -0.23 -5.24
N ALA A 39 -11.33 0.08 -5.41
CA ALA A 39 -11.82 0.75 -6.62
C ALA A 39 -11.17 2.11 -6.80
N PHE A 40 -11.14 2.94 -5.75
CA PHE A 40 -10.53 4.26 -5.78
C PHE A 40 -9.05 4.20 -6.20
N VAL A 41 -8.22 3.39 -5.54
CA VAL A 41 -6.79 3.36 -5.87
C VAL A 41 -6.54 2.68 -7.21
N THR A 42 -7.34 1.69 -7.62
CA THR A 42 -7.26 1.10 -8.97
C THR A 42 -7.56 2.14 -10.05
N THR A 43 -8.59 2.97 -9.85
CA THR A 43 -8.90 4.08 -10.76
C THR A 43 -7.74 5.07 -10.85
N LEU A 44 -7.13 5.44 -9.73
CA LEU A 44 -5.95 6.32 -9.74
C LEU A 44 -4.79 5.71 -10.51
N GLY A 45 -4.49 4.42 -10.34
CA GLY A 45 -3.43 3.74 -11.10
C GLY A 45 -3.70 3.68 -12.60
N ILE A 46 -4.92 3.35 -13.00
CA ILE A 46 -5.31 3.34 -14.42
C ILE A 46 -5.18 4.74 -15.03
N LEU A 47 -5.66 5.77 -14.32
CA LEU A 47 -5.52 7.16 -14.76
C LEU A 47 -4.05 7.59 -14.81
N HIS A 48 -3.23 7.20 -13.84
CA HIS A 48 -1.79 7.50 -13.84
C HIS A 48 -1.06 6.94 -15.06
N GLN A 49 -1.47 5.75 -15.53
CA GLN A 49 -0.88 5.13 -16.71
C GLN A 49 -1.38 5.72 -18.04
N ARG A 50 -2.66 6.09 -18.11
CA ARG A 50 -3.36 6.46 -19.35
C ARG A 50 -3.50 7.95 -19.61
N ALA A 51 -3.37 8.81 -18.59
CA ALA A 51 -3.77 10.20 -18.73
C ALA A 51 -2.70 11.12 -19.34
N GLY A 52 -3.16 12.01 -20.24
CA GLY A 52 -2.41 13.15 -20.77
C GLY A 52 -2.54 14.43 -19.93
N VAL A 53 -3.77 14.82 -19.54
CA VAL A 53 -4.04 16.16 -18.95
C VAL A 53 -4.02 16.19 -17.41
N VAL A 54 -4.52 15.15 -16.74
CA VAL A 54 -4.45 15.03 -15.26
C VAL A 54 -3.52 13.88 -14.94
N ARG A 55 -2.41 14.14 -14.24
CA ARG A 55 -1.48 13.11 -13.79
C ARG A 55 -1.68 12.86 -12.31
N PRO A 56 -2.58 11.93 -11.93
CA PRO A 56 -2.69 11.53 -10.54
C PRO A 56 -1.32 11.08 -10.02
N VAL A 57 -1.15 11.19 -8.71
CA VAL A 57 0.08 10.79 -8.05
C VAL A 57 0.42 9.32 -8.34
N GLY A 58 1.71 9.01 -8.50
CA GLY A 58 2.17 7.65 -8.77
C GLY A 58 1.95 6.69 -7.59
N VAL A 59 1.98 5.39 -7.87
CA VAL A 59 1.75 4.35 -6.85
C VAL A 59 2.73 4.43 -5.67
N ASP A 60 3.97 4.84 -5.92
CA ASP A 60 5.03 4.97 -4.91
C ASP A 60 4.64 6.00 -3.83
N ALA A 61 3.89 7.03 -4.22
CA ALA A 61 3.41 8.09 -3.34
C ALA A 61 2.18 7.67 -2.50
N LEU A 62 1.47 6.62 -2.93
CA LEU A 62 0.30 6.04 -2.26
C LEU A 62 0.65 4.81 -1.42
N CYS A 63 1.91 4.40 -1.38
CA CYS A 63 2.38 3.24 -0.63
C CYS A 63 2.97 3.68 0.73
N PRO A 64 2.34 3.34 1.88
CA PRO A 64 2.90 3.65 3.20
C PRO A 64 4.27 3.01 3.45
N PHE A 65 4.60 1.92 2.74
CA PHE A 65 5.88 1.26 2.90
C PHE A 65 7.04 2.06 2.28
N GLY A 66 6.79 2.82 1.21
CA GLY A 66 7.81 3.74 0.65
C GLY A 66 8.25 4.82 1.64
N GLY A 67 7.33 5.26 2.51
CA GLY A 67 7.67 6.15 3.63
C GLY A 67 8.61 5.51 4.65
N LEU A 68 8.56 4.18 4.81
CA LEU A 68 9.43 3.46 5.76
C LEU A 68 10.83 3.29 5.21
N GLU A 69 10.97 2.98 3.92
CA GLU A 69 12.25 2.96 3.20
C GLU A 69 12.93 4.33 3.22
N THR A 70 12.14 5.41 3.15
CA THR A 70 12.63 6.79 3.14
C THR A 70 12.98 7.35 4.52
N LEU A 71 12.50 6.72 5.61
CA LEU A 71 12.57 7.28 6.95
C LEU A 71 14.01 7.61 7.41
N TRP A 72 14.98 6.76 7.10
CA TRP A 72 16.38 6.98 7.48
C TRP A 72 17.01 8.15 6.74
N SER A 73 16.82 8.22 5.42
CA SER A 73 17.30 9.34 4.60
C SER A 73 16.71 10.67 5.09
N LEU A 74 15.42 10.66 5.42
CA LEU A 74 14.73 11.84 5.93
C LEU A 74 15.29 12.29 7.29
N VAL A 75 15.56 11.37 8.21
CA VAL A 75 16.06 11.70 9.55
C VAL A 75 17.55 12.08 9.54
N SER A 76 18.37 11.39 8.75
CA SER A 76 19.82 11.59 8.74
C SER A 76 20.26 12.76 7.86
N GLN A 77 19.59 12.98 6.73
CA GLN A 77 20.01 13.94 5.70
C GLN A 77 18.95 15.03 5.44
N GLY A 78 17.76 14.94 6.04
CA GLY A 78 16.65 15.83 5.73
C GLY A 78 16.06 15.62 4.33
N ALA A 79 16.45 14.54 3.62
CA ALA A 79 16.15 14.33 2.22
C ALA A 79 15.28 13.09 1.99
N LEU A 80 14.36 13.17 1.02
CA LEU A 80 13.58 12.02 0.56
C LEU A 80 14.42 11.16 -0.39
N VAL A 81 14.21 9.85 -0.31
CA VAL A 81 14.82 8.87 -1.22
C VAL A 81 14.36 9.13 -2.66
N ARG A 82 15.20 8.80 -3.65
CA ARG A 82 14.86 8.97 -5.07
C ARG A 82 13.53 8.27 -5.39
N ARG A 83 12.57 9.03 -5.95
CA ARG A 83 11.19 8.61 -6.29
C ARG A 83 10.21 8.48 -5.11
N ALA A 84 10.65 8.75 -3.87
CA ALA A 84 9.74 8.87 -2.75
C ALA A 84 9.02 10.23 -2.77
N ALA A 85 7.77 10.24 -2.34
CA ALA A 85 6.98 11.45 -2.15
C ALA A 85 6.68 11.69 -0.67
N LEU A 86 6.52 12.94 -0.26
CA LEU A 86 6.16 13.30 1.12
C LEU A 86 4.85 12.61 1.55
N SER A 87 3.91 12.45 0.62
CA SER A 87 2.67 11.70 0.80
C SER A 87 2.88 10.28 1.33
N SER A 88 3.95 9.58 0.91
CA SER A 88 4.25 8.21 1.36
C SER A 88 4.62 8.18 2.85
N VAL A 89 5.33 9.21 3.34
CA VAL A 89 5.68 9.39 4.75
C VAL A 89 4.43 9.74 5.55
N LEU A 90 3.57 10.61 5.03
CA LEU A 90 2.31 10.97 5.68
C LEU A 90 1.36 9.77 5.79
N LEU A 91 1.30 8.91 4.76
CA LEU A 91 0.55 7.66 4.80
C LEU A 91 1.14 6.66 5.80
N LEU A 92 2.47 6.59 5.91
CA LEU A 92 3.13 5.80 6.95
C LEU A 92 2.71 6.28 8.34
N VAL A 93 2.80 7.59 8.60
CA VAL A 93 2.40 8.21 9.87
C VAL A 93 0.94 7.91 10.17
N ALA A 94 0.03 8.14 9.23
CA ALA A 94 -1.39 7.84 9.39
C ALA A 94 -1.62 6.35 9.71
N THR A 95 -0.90 5.46 9.04
CA THR A 95 -0.97 4.01 9.27
C THR A 95 -0.43 3.64 10.65
N VAL A 96 0.66 4.25 11.11
CA VAL A 96 1.26 4.04 12.44
C VAL A 96 0.33 4.55 13.53
N VAL A 97 -0.28 5.73 13.36
CA VAL A 97 -1.26 6.27 14.32
C VAL A 97 -2.44 5.33 14.45
N VAL A 98 -3.02 4.87 13.33
CA VAL A 98 -4.06 3.83 13.37
C VAL A 98 -3.54 2.55 14.03
N ALA A 99 -2.26 2.19 13.84
CA ALA A 99 -1.66 1.02 14.46
C ALA A 99 -1.55 1.09 15.98
N LEU A 100 -1.23 2.27 16.50
CA LEU A 100 -1.16 2.58 17.92
C LEU A 100 -2.55 2.68 18.56
N VAL A 101 -3.59 3.05 17.80
CA VAL A 101 -4.96 3.09 18.35
C VAL A 101 -5.65 1.73 18.22
N PHE A 102 -5.66 1.11 17.03
CA PHE A 102 -6.48 -0.06 16.67
C PHE A 102 -5.67 -1.29 16.20
N ARG A 103 -4.43 -1.50 16.68
CA ARG A 103 -3.51 -2.53 16.16
C ARG A 103 -3.39 -2.44 14.63
N ARG A 104 -3.08 -3.53 13.93
CA ARG A 104 -2.96 -3.60 12.47
C ARG A 104 -4.31 -3.47 11.73
N ALA A 105 -5.24 -2.65 12.22
CA ALA A 105 -6.53 -2.33 11.60
C ALA A 105 -6.39 -1.86 10.16
N PHE A 106 -5.32 -1.13 9.80
CA PHE A 106 -5.04 -0.78 8.40
C PHE A 106 -5.07 -2.02 7.48
N CYS A 107 -4.37 -3.10 7.85
CA CYS A 107 -4.35 -4.35 7.07
C CYS A 107 -5.73 -5.01 6.97
N GLY A 108 -6.57 -4.87 8.00
CA GLY A 108 -7.88 -5.51 8.07
C GLY A 108 -9.05 -4.69 7.50
N ARG A 109 -8.90 -3.37 7.41
CA ARG A 109 -10.02 -2.44 7.18
C ARG A 109 -9.78 -1.38 6.10
N ILE A 110 -8.53 -1.19 5.65
CA ILE A 110 -8.17 -0.16 4.66
C ILE A 110 -7.35 -0.75 3.49
N CYS A 111 -6.40 -1.65 3.77
CA CYS A 111 -5.42 -2.14 2.80
C CYS A 111 -6.07 -2.89 1.61
N PRO A 112 -5.90 -2.40 0.37
CA PRO A 112 -6.50 -3.00 -0.83
C PRO A 112 -5.87 -4.35 -1.21
N LEU A 113 -4.54 -4.50 -1.11
CA LEU A 113 -3.87 -5.79 -1.33
C LEU A 113 -4.35 -6.86 -0.34
N GLY A 114 -4.63 -6.46 0.90
CA GLY A 114 -5.21 -7.33 1.91
C GLY A 114 -6.63 -7.78 1.55
N PHE A 115 -7.41 -6.90 0.93
CA PHE A 115 -8.75 -7.22 0.45
C PHE A 115 -8.73 -8.19 -0.73
N LEU A 116 -7.83 -7.99 -1.71
CA LEU A 116 -7.63 -8.94 -2.81
C LEU A 116 -7.35 -10.36 -2.29
N GLN A 117 -6.42 -10.50 -1.34
CA GLN A 117 -6.14 -11.79 -0.71
C GLN A 117 -7.36 -12.38 0.01
N GLU A 118 -8.21 -11.54 0.61
CA GLU A 118 -9.43 -12.00 1.27
C GLU A 118 -10.53 -12.43 0.29
N ILE A 119 -10.61 -11.81 -0.90
CA ILE A 119 -11.49 -12.26 -1.99
C ILE A 119 -11.08 -13.66 -2.43
N PHE A 120 -9.79 -13.87 -2.75
CA PHE A 120 -9.27 -15.16 -3.18
C PHE A 120 -9.42 -16.24 -2.10
N GLY A 121 -9.13 -15.92 -0.85
CA GLY A 121 -9.41 -16.81 0.28
C GLY A 121 -10.90 -17.10 0.45
N GLY A 122 -11.77 -16.11 0.17
CA GLY A 122 -13.21 -16.31 0.08
C GLY A 122 -13.63 -17.33 -0.97
N ILE A 123 -13.04 -17.27 -2.16
CA ILE A 123 -13.25 -18.24 -3.25
C ILE A 123 -12.78 -19.63 -2.80
N GLY A 124 -11.55 -19.73 -2.29
CA GLY A 124 -11.00 -20.98 -1.76
C GLY A 124 -11.87 -21.62 -0.68
N ARG A 125 -12.39 -20.82 0.26
CA ARG A 125 -13.34 -21.31 1.29
C ARG A 125 -14.63 -21.89 0.71
N ARG A 126 -15.13 -21.34 -0.40
CA ARG A 126 -16.32 -21.90 -1.08
C ARG A 126 -15.98 -23.23 -1.76
N VAL A 127 -14.80 -23.32 -2.38
CA VAL A 127 -14.32 -24.53 -3.07
C VAL A 127 -14.05 -25.66 -2.07
N PHE A 128 -13.24 -25.41 -1.04
CA PHE A 128 -12.86 -26.42 -0.06
C PHE A 128 -13.91 -26.67 1.03
N ARG A 129 -14.97 -25.84 1.09
CA ARG A 129 -16.00 -25.82 2.16
C ARG A 129 -15.44 -25.68 3.58
N ARG A 130 -14.19 -25.29 3.73
CA ARG A 130 -13.46 -25.08 4.98
C ARG A 130 -12.40 -24.00 4.80
N ARG A 131 -11.78 -23.56 5.89
CA ARG A 131 -10.56 -22.73 5.86
C ARG A 131 -9.35 -23.64 6.02
N PRO A 132 -8.61 -23.95 4.96
CA PRO A 132 -7.35 -24.68 5.12
C PRO A 132 -6.38 -23.84 5.94
N THR A 133 -5.65 -24.50 6.83
CA THR A 133 -4.65 -23.88 7.70
C THR A 133 -3.36 -24.65 7.58
N VAL A 134 -2.23 -23.94 7.57
CA VAL A 134 -0.91 -24.55 7.60
C VAL A 134 -0.67 -25.14 9.00
N PRO A 135 -0.09 -26.36 9.13
CA PRO A 135 0.29 -26.92 10.42
C PRO A 135 1.19 -25.97 11.22
N ALA A 136 1.00 -25.89 12.55
CA ALA A 136 1.68 -24.91 13.40
C ALA A 136 3.22 -25.01 13.35
N ALA A 137 3.77 -26.20 13.10
CA ALA A 137 5.20 -26.44 12.95
C ALA A 137 5.82 -25.71 11.75
N ILE A 138 5.05 -25.52 10.68
CA ILE A 138 5.49 -24.79 9.47
C ILE A 138 5.04 -23.33 9.54
N ASP A 139 3.81 -23.08 10.00
CA ASP A 139 3.22 -21.74 10.04
C ASP A 139 4.01 -20.76 10.92
N LYS A 140 4.47 -21.19 12.10
CA LYS A 140 5.24 -20.34 13.02
C LYS A 140 6.59 -19.88 12.46
N PRO A 141 7.50 -20.78 12.00
CA PRO A 141 8.77 -20.34 11.43
C PRO A 141 8.58 -19.59 10.11
N ALA A 142 7.61 -19.98 9.27
CA ALA A 142 7.36 -19.26 8.02
C ALA A 142 6.94 -17.79 8.25
N ARG A 143 6.30 -17.46 9.38
CA ARG A 143 5.98 -16.07 9.74
C ARG A 143 7.20 -15.22 10.10
N LEU A 144 8.36 -15.81 10.35
CA LEU A 144 9.60 -15.03 10.53
C LEU A 144 10.11 -14.46 9.21
N LEU A 145 9.77 -15.08 8.08
CA LEU A 145 10.25 -14.66 6.76
C LEU A 145 9.92 -13.19 6.47
N LYS A 146 8.72 -12.68 6.78
CA LYS A 146 8.38 -11.27 6.59
C LYS A 146 9.24 -10.30 7.39
N TYR A 147 9.83 -10.73 8.51
CA TYR A 147 10.77 -9.91 9.29
C TYR A 147 12.15 -9.91 8.64
N VAL A 148 12.57 -11.03 8.06
CA VAL A 148 13.77 -11.09 7.21
C VAL A 148 13.60 -10.16 6.00
N VAL A 149 12.46 -10.26 5.30
CA VAL A 149 12.11 -9.38 4.18
C VAL A 149 12.14 -7.90 4.60
N LEU A 150 11.55 -7.57 5.77
CA LEU A 150 11.61 -6.21 6.32
C LEU A 150 13.05 -5.73 6.53
N VAL A 151 13.89 -6.50 7.22
CA VAL A 151 15.28 -6.12 7.51
C VAL A 151 16.09 -5.97 6.23
N VAL A 152 15.93 -6.87 5.27
CA VAL A 152 16.64 -6.83 3.98
C VAL A 152 16.25 -5.57 3.19
N PHE A 153 14.96 -5.32 2.96
CA PHE A 153 14.56 -4.18 2.13
C PHE A 153 14.80 -2.83 2.81
N VAL A 154 14.62 -2.74 4.12
CA VAL A 154 14.97 -1.53 4.88
C VAL A 154 16.48 -1.29 4.85
N GLY A 155 17.28 -2.33 5.08
CA GLY A 155 18.74 -2.24 5.01
C GLY A 155 19.23 -1.82 3.62
N LEU A 156 18.71 -2.45 2.56
CA LEU A 156 19.01 -2.09 1.18
C LEU A 156 18.64 -0.64 0.89
N ALA A 157 17.41 -0.24 1.19
CA ALA A 157 16.95 1.13 0.96
C ALA A 157 17.84 2.18 1.65
N TRP A 158 18.34 1.88 2.85
CA TRP A 158 19.23 2.78 3.59
C TRP A 158 20.65 2.84 3.01
N THR A 159 21.14 1.75 2.42
CA THR A 159 22.45 1.73 1.76
C THR A 159 22.43 2.30 0.35
N THR A 160 21.37 2.08 -0.41
CA THR A 160 21.28 2.46 -1.83
C THR A 160 20.55 3.79 -2.06
N ALA A 161 19.94 4.36 -1.02
CA ALA A 161 19.10 5.56 -1.11
C ALA A 161 18.07 5.46 -2.26
N SER A 162 17.41 4.30 -2.37
CA SER A 162 16.39 4.00 -3.38
C SER A 162 15.23 3.18 -2.78
N LEU A 163 14.03 3.20 -3.40
CA LEU A 163 12.95 2.27 -3.04
C LEU A 163 13.31 0.84 -3.48
N ALA A 164 14.01 0.11 -2.62
CA ALA A 164 14.55 -1.22 -2.92
C ALA A 164 13.44 -2.27 -3.18
N ILE A 165 12.29 -2.14 -2.52
CA ILE A 165 11.19 -3.11 -2.72
C ILE A 165 10.43 -2.91 -4.03
N ARG A 166 10.51 -1.73 -4.65
CA ARG A 166 9.64 -1.33 -5.76
C ARG A 166 9.47 -2.39 -6.87
N PRO A 167 10.53 -3.03 -7.40
CA PRO A 167 10.38 -4.07 -8.43
C PRO A 167 9.78 -5.39 -7.92
N TYR A 168 9.79 -5.61 -6.60
CA TYR A 168 9.28 -6.81 -5.93
C TYR A 168 7.89 -6.62 -5.29
N ASP A 169 7.39 -5.38 -5.22
CA ASP A 169 6.14 -5.06 -4.54
C ASP A 169 4.93 -5.53 -5.38
N PRO A 170 4.13 -6.51 -4.89
CA PRO A 170 2.94 -6.97 -5.61
C PRO A 170 1.88 -5.88 -5.77
N TRP A 171 1.89 -4.84 -4.92
CA TRP A 171 0.98 -3.71 -5.06
C TRP A 171 1.39 -2.80 -6.22
N VAL A 172 2.68 -2.51 -6.37
CA VAL A 172 3.19 -1.75 -7.52
C VAL A 172 2.90 -2.48 -8.82
N ALA A 173 3.12 -3.80 -8.87
CA ALA A 173 2.78 -4.61 -10.02
C ALA A 173 1.27 -4.60 -10.34
N TYR A 174 0.40 -4.72 -9.32
CA TYR A 174 -1.05 -4.60 -9.50
C TYR A 174 -1.44 -3.26 -10.12
N GLN A 175 -0.81 -2.17 -9.66
CA GLN A 175 -1.07 -0.81 -10.16
C GLN A 175 -0.48 -0.54 -11.55
N HIS A 176 0.26 -1.48 -12.16
CA HIS A 176 0.78 -1.41 -13.52
C HIS A 176 0.18 -2.47 -14.46
N LEU A 177 -0.84 -3.24 -14.03
CA LEU A 177 -1.41 -4.34 -14.83
C LEU A 177 -1.91 -3.94 -16.23
N THR A 178 -2.20 -2.66 -16.45
CA THR A 178 -2.65 -2.13 -17.75
C THR A 178 -1.53 -1.53 -18.59
N SER A 179 -0.28 -1.49 -18.11
CA SER A 179 0.87 -0.98 -18.85
C SER A 179 1.76 -2.14 -19.33
N PRO A 180 2.39 -2.00 -20.50
CA PRO A 180 3.36 -2.99 -21.00
C PRO A 180 4.59 -3.13 -20.08
N GLU A 181 4.88 -2.11 -19.26
CA GLU A 181 5.97 -2.10 -18.28
C GLU A 181 5.82 -3.18 -17.20
N VAL A 182 4.61 -3.71 -16.98
CA VAL A 182 4.38 -4.73 -15.95
C VAL A 182 5.23 -5.98 -16.17
N VAL A 183 5.48 -6.35 -17.42
CA VAL A 183 6.32 -7.51 -17.76
C VAL A 183 7.80 -7.12 -17.80
N ALA A 184 8.11 -5.94 -18.36
CA ALA A 184 9.48 -5.49 -18.57
C ALA A 184 10.19 -5.05 -17.27
N GLU A 185 9.50 -4.29 -16.42
CA GLU A 185 10.07 -3.68 -15.20
C GLU A 185 9.58 -4.35 -13.90
N PHE A 186 8.34 -4.86 -13.90
CA PHE A 186 7.68 -5.38 -12.69
C PHE A 186 7.37 -6.89 -12.73
N GLY A 187 8.05 -7.64 -13.61
CA GLY A 187 7.77 -9.07 -13.80
C GLY A 187 7.91 -9.89 -12.50
N ILE A 188 8.88 -9.56 -11.65
CA ILE A 188 9.05 -10.22 -10.34
C ILE A 188 7.90 -9.84 -9.40
N GLY A 189 7.55 -8.56 -9.28
CA GLY A 189 6.39 -8.11 -8.52
C GLY A 189 5.08 -8.75 -8.97
N LEU A 190 4.89 -8.96 -10.28
CA LEU A 190 3.75 -9.68 -10.84
C LEU A 190 3.74 -11.15 -10.42
N ALA A 191 4.89 -11.83 -10.45
CA ALA A 191 5.02 -13.18 -9.95
C ALA A 191 4.67 -13.27 -8.45
N VAL A 192 5.16 -12.32 -7.64
CA VAL A 192 4.84 -12.22 -6.20
C VAL A 192 3.34 -11.97 -6.00
N LEU A 193 2.71 -11.13 -6.82
CA LEU A 193 1.26 -10.89 -6.79
C LEU A 193 0.49 -12.18 -7.08
N VAL A 194 0.83 -12.90 -8.15
CA VAL A 194 0.17 -14.16 -8.52
C VAL A 194 0.35 -15.19 -7.39
N ILE A 195 1.57 -15.39 -6.89
CA ILE A 195 1.86 -16.30 -5.77
C ILE A 195 1.07 -15.89 -4.52
N SER A 196 0.96 -14.60 -4.23
CA SER A 196 0.17 -14.07 -3.12
C SER A 196 -1.31 -14.40 -3.23
N LEU A 197 -1.90 -14.25 -4.41
CA LEU A 197 -3.33 -14.51 -4.66
C LEU A 197 -3.64 -16.01 -4.70
N VAL A 198 -2.82 -16.81 -5.39
CA VAL A 198 -2.93 -18.27 -5.42
C VAL A 198 -2.68 -18.85 -4.03
N GLY A 199 -1.63 -18.40 -3.34
CA GLY A 199 -1.39 -18.78 -1.95
C GLY A 199 -2.56 -18.41 -1.04
N SER A 200 -3.20 -17.26 -1.26
CA SER A 200 -4.37 -16.83 -0.50
C SER A 200 -5.64 -17.63 -0.79
N PHE A 201 -5.76 -18.22 -1.98
CA PHE A 201 -6.82 -19.17 -2.30
C PHE A 201 -6.73 -20.43 -1.41
N PHE A 202 -5.52 -20.91 -1.10
CA PHE A 202 -5.35 -22.05 -0.19
C PHE A 202 -5.33 -21.63 1.29
N PHE A 203 -4.61 -20.56 1.62
CA PHE A 203 -4.37 -20.10 2.98
C PHE A 203 -4.66 -18.61 3.09
N ASP A 204 -5.78 -18.25 3.75
CA ASP A 204 -6.19 -16.85 3.95
C ASP A 204 -4.99 -15.93 4.31
N ARG A 205 -4.86 -14.81 3.59
CA ARG A 205 -3.85 -13.75 3.85
C ARG A 205 -2.38 -14.24 3.72
N PHE A 206 -2.10 -15.17 2.80
CA PHE A 206 -0.79 -15.82 2.62
C PHE A 206 0.39 -14.83 2.63
N PHE A 207 0.38 -13.83 1.76
CA PHE A 207 1.46 -12.84 1.66
C PHE A 207 1.55 -11.98 2.94
N CYS A 208 0.42 -11.57 3.50
CA CYS A 208 0.40 -10.81 4.74
C CYS A 208 0.94 -11.58 5.97
N LYS A 209 0.85 -12.92 5.96
CA LYS A 209 1.39 -13.78 7.02
C LYS A 209 2.89 -14.01 6.86
N TYR A 210 3.37 -14.23 5.63
CA TYR A 210 4.70 -14.79 5.40
C TYR A 210 5.71 -13.86 4.75
N ALA A 211 5.31 -12.87 3.94
CA ALA A 211 6.25 -12.09 3.15
C ALA A 211 6.08 -10.56 3.24
N CYS A 212 4.93 -10.06 3.70
CA CYS A 212 4.65 -8.63 3.71
C CYS A 212 5.48 -7.86 4.77
N PRO A 213 6.45 -7.00 4.36
CA PRO A 213 7.31 -6.30 5.30
C PRO A 213 6.56 -5.20 6.07
N MET A 214 5.61 -4.51 5.43
CA MET A 214 4.70 -3.60 6.12
C MET A 214 3.89 -4.33 7.22
N GLY A 215 3.51 -5.58 6.97
CA GLY A 215 2.84 -6.42 7.95
C GLY A 215 3.73 -6.80 9.13
N ALA A 216 5.03 -6.99 8.91
CA ALA A 216 6.02 -7.23 9.95
C ALA A 216 6.22 -5.97 10.81
N PHE A 217 6.44 -4.82 10.17
CA PHE A 217 6.63 -3.53 10.83
C PHE A 217 5.44 -3.17 11.71
N LEU A 218 4.22 -3.17 11.16
CA LEU A 218 3.01 -2.89 11.94
C LEU A 218 2.74 -3.96 13.01
N GLY A 219 3.22 -5.19 12.82
CA GLY A 219 3.21 -6.24 13.86
C GLY A 219 3.96 -5.81 15.11
N LEU A 220 5.15 -5.22 14.96
CA LEU A 220 5.96 -4.70 16.06
C LEU A 220 5.28 -3.51 16.74
N ILE A 221 4.84 -2.52 15.96
CA ILE A 221 4.19 -1.30 16.48
C ILE A 221 2.87 -1.63 17.21
N SER A 222 2.07 -2.55 16.67
CA SER A 222 0.75 -2.89 17.21
C SER A 222 0.77 -3.53 18.61
N ARG A 223 1.94 -3.91 19.14
CA ARG A 223 2.07 -4.36 20.54
C ARG A 223 1.62 -3.27 21.51
N PHE A 224 1.92 -2.02 21.20
CA PHE A 224 1.61 -0.84 22.00
C PHE A 224 0.19 -0.31 21.80
N SER A 225 -0.66 -1.04 21.07
CA SER A 225 -1.98 -0.52 20.72
C SER A 225 -2.89 -0.28 21.94
N LEU A 226 -3.77 0.73 21.86
CA LEU A 226 -4.77 1.01 22.90
C LEU A 226 -5.92 -0.01 22.88
N PHE A 227 -6.61 -0.14 21.74
CA PHE A 227 -7.71 -1.07 21.56
C PHE A 227 -7.18 -2.44 21.12
N LYS A 228 -7.70 -3.50 21.74
CA LYS A 228 -7.34 -4.89 21.45
C LYS A 228 -8.59 -5.77 21.52
N VAL A 229 -8.58 -6.90 20.82
CA VAL A 229 -9.61 -7.94 21.00
C VAL A 229 -9.45 -8.55 22.39
N ARG A 230 -10.53 -8.55 23.18
CA ARG A 230 -10.57 -9.08 24.54
C ARG A 230 -11.66 -10.14 24.65
N ARG A 231 -11.33 -11.25 25.32
CA ARG A 231 -12.22 -12.38 25.62
C ARG A 231 -12.59 -12.37 27.08
N ASN A 232 -13.88 -12.46 27.37
CA ASN A 232 -14.38 -12.75 28.70
C ASN A 232 -14.35 -14.27 28.93
N ALA A 233 -13.50 -14.73 29.84
CA ALA A 233 -13.36 -16.15 30.15
C ALA A 233 -14.59 -16.71 30.89
N SER A 234 -15.34 -15.89 31.62
CA SER A 234 -16.46 -16.37 32.44
C SER A 234 -17.70 -16.72 31.61
N THR A 235 -17.88 -16.08 30.45
CA THR A 235 -19.01 -16.31 29.52
C THR A 235 -18.63 -17.20 28.34
N CYS A 236 -17.34 -17.48 28.13
CA CYS A 236 -16.87 -18.30 27.03
C CYS A 236 -17.24 -19.77 27.24
N ILE A 237 -17.76 -20.39 26.17
CA ILE A 237 -18.13 -21.82 26.13
C ILE A 237 -17.12 -22.68 25.35
N ASP A 238 -15.91 -22.16 25.10
CA ASP A 238 -14.78 -22.83 24.44
C ASP A 238 -15.08 -23.55 23.11
N CYS A 239 -16.09 -23.06 22.36
CA CYS A 239 -16.50 -23.62 21.06
C CYS A 239 -15.47 -23.44 19.91
N LYS A 240 -14.41 -22.65 20.13
CA LYS A 240 -13.37 -22.28 19.14
C LYS A 240 -13.87 -21.66 17.84
N ALA A 241 -15.08 -21.08 17.84
CA ALA A 241 -15.63 -20.40 16.66
C ALA A 241 -14.79 -19.18 16.25
N CYS A 242 -14.22 -18.46 17.22
CA CYS A 242 -13.33 -17.34 17.01
C CYS A 242 -12.04 -17.72 16.26
N ASP A 243 -11.42 -18.86 16.61
CA ASP A 243 -10.20 -19.35 15.96
C ASP A 243 -10.48 -19.74 14.51
N ARG A 244 -11.59 -20.46 14.27
CA ARG A 244 -12.03 -20.84 12.91
C ARG A 244 -12.41 -19.63 12.05
N ALA A 245 -12.81 -18.52 12.64
CA ALA A 245 -13.15 -17.30 11.92
C ALA A 245 -11.93 -16.43 11.58
N CYS A 246 -10.82 -16.57 12.31
CA CYS A 246 -9.65 -15.71 12.18
C CYS A 246 -8.92 -15.93 10.84
N PRO A 247 -8.83 -14.92 9.95
CA PRO A 247 -8.17 -15.07 8.66
C PRO A 247 -6.64 -15.23 8.78
N THR A 248 -6.03 -14.84 9.89
CA THR A 248 -4.58 -14.97 10.12
C THR A 248 -4.22 -16.12 11.05
N ASN A 249 -5.18 -16.97 11.40
CA ASN A 249 -5.02 -18.16 12.24
C ASN A 249 -4.47 -17.87 13.66
N VAL A 250 -4.92 -16.77 14.27
CA VAL A 250 -4.61 -16.46 15.68
C VAL A 250 -5.51 -17.30 16.59
N SER A 251 -4.91 -17.94 17.60
CA SER A 251 -5.63 -18.61 18.69
C SER A 251 -6.24 -17.59 19.65
N VAL A 252 -7.48 -17.19 19.38
CA VAL A 252 -8.24 -16.23 20.20
C VAL A 252 -8.84 -16.92 21.43
N SER A 253 -9.23 -18.20 21.31
CA SER A 253 -9.86 -18.95 22.41
C SER A 253 -8.94 -19.14 23.63
N THR A 254 -7.63 -19.21 23.41
CA THR A 254 -6.64 -19.53 24.45
C THR A 254 -6.09 -18.30 25.18
N THR A 255 -6.58 -17.10 24.88
CA THR A 255 -6.12 -15.86 25.52
C THR A 255 -7.29 -15.01 26.01
N THR A 256 -7.04 -14.17 27.02
CA THR A 256 -7.98 -13.12 27.48
C THR A 256 -7.80 -11.83 26.69
N VAL A 257 -6.57 -11.55 26.22
CA VAL A 257 -6.24 -10.38 25.40
C VAL A 257 -5.42 -10.83 24.20
N VAL A 258 -5.88 -10.51 22.99
CA VAL A 258 -5.16 -10.88 21.77
C VAL A 258 -4.00 -9.92 21.55
N THR A 259 -2.79 -10.38 21.88
CA THR A 259 -1.53 -9.62 21.73
C THR A 259 -0.71 -10.02 20.51
N SER A 260 -1.14 -11.05 19.77
CA SER A 260 -0.43 -11.58 18.60
C SER A 260 -0.14 -10.50 17.55
N PRO A 261 1.11 -10.41 17.04
CA PRO A 261 1.46 -9.48 15.96
C PRO A 261 0.72 -9.80 14.65
N GLU A 262 0.11 -10.99 14.52
CA GLU A 262 -0.67 -11.42 13.37
C GLU A 262 -2.12 -10.90 13.38
N CYS A 263 -2.58 -10.36 14.50
CA CYS A 263 -3.94 -9.84 14.61
C CYS A 263 -4.09 -8.53 13.82
N ILE A 264 -4.87 -8.59 12.74
CA ILE A 264 -5.22 -7.45 11.87
C ILE A 264 -6.45 -6.65 12.33
N ASP A 265 -6.90 -6.88 13.56
CA ASP A 265 -8.08 -6.24 14.18
C ASP A 265 -9.34 -6.21 13.29
N CYS A 266 -9.54 -7.22 12.43
CA CYS A 266 -10.66 -7.24 11.47
C CYS A 266 -12.04 -7.48 12.10
N GLY A 267 -12.10 -7.93 13.37
CA GLY A 267 -13.35 -8.16 14.10
C GLY A 267 -14.12 -9.44 13.72
N GLU A 268 -13.63 -10.27 12.79
CA GLU A 268 -14.31 -11.51 12.38
C GLU A 268 -14.50 -12.50 13.56
N CYS A 269 -13.55 -12.56 14.50
CA CYS A 269 -13.68 -13.40 15.69
C CYS A 269 -14.79 -12.92 16.65
N VAL A 270 -14.96 -11.60 16.78
CA VAL A 270 -16.04 -10.99 17.57
C VAL A 270 -17.38 -11.29 16.90
N ALA A 271 -17.47 -11.06 15.58
CA ALA A 271 -18.68 -11.34 14.80
C ALA A 271 -19.04 -12.84 14.75
N ALA A 272 -18.08 -13.75 14.88
CA ALA A 272 -18.35 -15.18 14.88
C ALA A 272 -18.84 -15.73 16.24
N CYS A 273 -18.57 -15.03 17.34
CA CYS A 273 -18.79 -15.54 18.70
C CYS A 273 -20.28 -15.80 19.01
N PRO A 274 -20.70 -17.06 19.25
CA PRO A 274 -22.12 -17.44 19.47
C PRO A 274 -22.73 -16.90 20.76
N VAL A 275 -21.91 -16.37 21.67
CA VAL A 275 -22.34 -15.86 22.97
C VAL A 275 -22.20 -14.34 22.97
N ALA A 276 -23.26 -13.63 23.38
CA ALA A 276 -23.23 -12.18 23.47
C ALA A 276 -22.12 -11.72 24.44
N ASP A 277 -21.54 -10.54 24.15
CA ASP A 277 -20.58 -9.83 25.02
C ASP A 277 -19.36 -10.63 25.51
N THR A 278 -19.07 -11.76 24.85
CA THR A 278 -17.95 -12.63 25.21
C THR A 278 -16.65 -12.21 24.55
N LEU A 279 -16.73 -11.62 23.36
CA LEU A 279 -15.59 -11.07 22.63
C LEU A 279 -15.93 -9.64 22.20
N ALA A 280 -15.00 -8.71 22.43
CA ALA A 280 -15.15 -7.32 22.01
C ALA A 280 -13.80 -6.71 21.60
N ILE A 281 -13.84 -5.66 20.80
CA ILE A 281 -12.67 -4.80 20.52
C ILE A 281 -12.71 -3.68 21.56
N GLY A 282 -11.68 -3.52 22.39
CA GLY A 282 -11.82 -2.63 23.53
C GLY A 282 -10.56 -2.38 24.34
N THR A 283 -10.68 -1.46 25.28
CA THR A 283 -9.78 -1.32 26.43
C THR A 283 -10.35 -2.10 27.62
N GLN A 284 -9.80 -1.91 28.82
CA GLN A 284 -10.42 -2.46 30.04
C GLN A 284 -11.74 -1.78 30.40
N LYS A 285 -11.92 -0.50 30.03
CA LYS A 285 -13.06 0.34 30.44
C LYS A 285 -14.10 0.55 29.35
N ARG A 286 -13.74 0.34 28.08
CA ARG A 286 -14.60 0.62 26.92
C ARG A 286 -14.59 -0.55 25.95
N SER A 287 -15.77 -0.96 25.50
CA SER A 287 -15.97 -1.92 24.41
C SER A 287 -16.50 -1.20 23.17
N LEU A 288 -16.08 -1.67 22.00
CA LEU A 288 -16.53 -1.20 20.71
C LEU A 288 -17.11 -2.36 19.92
N SER A 289 -18.20 -2.09 19.22
CA SER A 289 -18.70 -3.00 18.19
C SER A 289 -17.71 -3.06 17.02
N PRO A 290 -17.69 -4.15 16.24
CA PRO A 290 -16.83 -4.23 15.05
C PRO A 290 -17.11 -3.12 14.02
N VAL A 291 -18.37 -2.65 13.92
CA VAL A 291 -18.74 -1.51 13.07
C VAL A 291 -18.12 -0.23 13.60
N ALA A 292 -18.27 0.07 14.89
CA ALA A 292 -17.70 1.27 15.49
C ALA A 292 -16.18 1.29 15.38
N ALA A 293 -15.51 0.16 15.65
CA ALA A 293 -14.07 0.05 15.47
C ALA A 293 -13.66 0.29 14.01
N SER A 294 -14.45 -0.20 13.04
CA SER A 294 -14.19 0.03 11.62
C SER A 294 -14.31 1.50 11.25
N VAL A 295 -15.44 2.13 11.57
CA VAL A 295 -15.71 3.55 11.31
C VAL A 295 -14.64 4.43 11.95
N LEU A 296 -14.29 4.19 13.21
CA LEU A 296 -13.28 4.99 13.92
C LEU A 296 -11.88 4.84 13.30
N SER A 297 -11.47 3.62 12.94
CA SER A 297 -10.15 3.41 12.34
C SER A 297 -10.03 3.99 10.93
N VAL A 298 -11.10 3.89 10.12
CA VAL A 298 -11.14 4.44 8.76
C VAL A 298 -11.27 5.96 8.82
N GLY A 299 -12.13 6.48 9.70
CA GLY A 299 -12.30 7.92 9.92
C GLY A 299 -11.02 8.57 10.44
N LEU A 300 -10.30 7.94 11.36
CA LEU A 300 -9.00 8.43 11.83
C LEU A 300 -7.97 8.48 10.68
N PHE A 301 -7.88 7.42 9.88
CA PHE A 301 -6.98 7.42 8.73
C PHE A 301 -7.34 8.52 7.72
N ALA A 302 -8.62 8.60 7.35
CA ALA A 302 -9.12 9.58 6.39
C ALA A 302 -8.94 11.02 6.89
N ALA A 303 -9.17 11.28 8.18
CA ALA A 303 -8.97 12.60 8.77
C ALA A 303 -7.50 13.05 8.72
N LEU A 304 -6.54 12.14 8.97
CA LEU A 304 -5.11 12.44 8.87
C LEU A 304 -4.69 12.74 7.43
N VAL A 305 -5.17 11.94 6.46
CA VAL A 305 -4.88 12.17 5.04
C VAL A 305 -5.56 13.44 4.53
N ALA A 306 -6.81 13.70 4.91
CA ALA A 306 -7.54 14.90 4.53
C ALA A 306 -6.92 16.16 5.16
N GLY A 307 -6.49 16.10 6.42
CA GLY A 307 -5.77 17.19 7.09
C GLY A 307 -4.44 17.50 6.41
N ALA A 308 -3.67 16.46 6.05
CA ALA A 308 -2.45 16.62 5.26
C ALA A 308 -2.70 17.23 3.87
N THR A 309 -3.79 16.81 3.20
CA THR A 309 -4.20 17.37 1.91
C THR A 309 -4.58 18.85 2.05
N ALA A 310 -5.41 19.18 3.05
CA ALA A 310 -5.84 20.56 3.30
C ALA A 310 -4.68 21.49 3.69
N ALA A 311 -3.64 20.94 4.32
CA ALA A 311 -2.42 21.66 4.65
C ALA A 311 -1.44 21.79 3.46
N GLY A 312 -1.77 21.25 2.28
CA GLY A 312 -0.87 21.25 1.12
C GLY A 312 0.35 20.33 1.25
N ALA A 313 0.37 19.44 2.24
CA ALA A 313 1.47 18.49 2.45
C ALA A 313 1.30 17.17 1.66
N PHE A 314 0.11 16.95 1.09
CA PHE A 314 -0.22 15.77 0.30
C PHE A 314 -0.71 16.19 -1.09
N ASP A 315 0.16 16.03 -2.09
CA ASP A 315 -0.19 16.27 -3.48
C ASP A 315 -0.88 15.05 -4.10
N TRP A 316 -2.06 15.27 -4.66
CA TRP A 316 -2.82 14.25 -5.39
C TRP A 316 -2.44 14.14 -6.86
N THR A 317 -1.56 15.04 -7.32
CA THR A 317 -1.07 15.13 -8.68
C THR A 317 0.45 15.14 -8.69
N MET A 318 1.06 14.59 -9.74
CA MET A 318 2.49 14.72 -9.95
C MET A 318 2.84 16.18 -10.26
N PRO A 319 3.95 16.73 -9.74
CA PRO A 319 4.39 18.07 -10.09
C PRO A 319 4.75 18.12 -11.58
N THR A 320 4.44 19.24 -12.24
CA THR A 320 4.87 19.48 -13.63
C THR A 320 6.38 19.70 -13.68
N LEU A 321 6.99 19.52 -14.86
CA LEU A 321 8.43 19.75 -15.04
C LEU A 321 8.85 21.14 -14.55
N LYS A 322 8.04 22.16 -14.83
CA LYS A 322 8.23 23.53 -14.36
C LYS A 322 8.21 23.65 -12.83
N GLN A 323 7.23 23.03 -12.16
CA GLN A 323 7.17 23.00 -10.69
C GLN A 323 8.38 22.28 -10.07
N GLN A 324 8.84 21.21 -10.73
CA GLN A 324 10.05 20.50 -10.31
C GLN A 324 11.28 21.42 -10.39
N MET A 325 11.43 22.18 -11.48
CA MET A 325 12.51 23.16 -11.63
C MET A 325 12.50 24.23 -10.53
N GLU A 326 11.34 24.83 -10.29
CA GLU A 326 11.14 25.87 -9.27
C GLU A 326 11.52 25.35 -7.88
N SER A 327 11.19 24.10 -7.56
CA SER A 327 11.54 23.48 -6.28
C SER A 327 13.02 23.15 -6.10
N THR A 328 13.76 22.92 -7.20
CA THR A 328 15.21 22.67 -7.19
C THR A 328 16.06 23.94 -7.28
N GLY A 329 15.45 25.12 -7.42
CA GLY A 329 16.18 26.38 -7.63
C GLY A 329 16.87 26.49 -9.00
N ALA A 330 16.51 25.61 -9.95
CA ALA A 330 17.07 25.57 -11.29
C ALA A 330 16.30 26.53 -12.20
N SER A 331 16.90 27.66 -12.57
CA SER A 331 16.35 28.56 -13.59
C SER A 331 16.56 27.99 -15.00
N ALA A 332 15.71 28.37 -15.94
CA ALA A 332 15.80 28.06 -17.38
C ALA A 332 17.01 28.75 -18.08
N THR A 333 18.08 29.05 -17.34
CA THR A 333 19.30 29.67 -17.86
C THR A 333 20.20 28.58 -18.47
N PRO A 334 20.93 28.87 -19.57
CA PRO A 334 21.95 27.96 -20.11
C PRO A 334 22.87 27.40 -19.01
N GLY A 335 22.95 26.07 -18.89
CA GLY A 335 23.78 25.38 -17.91
C GLY A 335 23.18 25.19 -16.51
N GLN A 336 21.95 25.65 -16.24
CA GLN A 336 21.25 25.46 -14.95
C GLN A 336 20.07 24.47 -15.01
N PHE A 337 19.58 24.11 -16.19
CA PHE A 337 18.50 23.14 -16.33
C PHE A 337 19.01 21.71 -16.13
N ASP A 338 18.52 21.02 -15.10
CA ASP A 338 18.81 19.60 -14.88
C ASP A 338 17.97 18.73 -15.84
N VAL A 339 18.58 18.35 -16.96
CA VAL A 339 17.95 17.46 -17.96
C VAL A 339 17.57 16.09 -17.39
N SER A 340 18.14 15.65 -16.26
CA SER A 340 17.77 14.37 -15.64
C SER A 340 16.30 14.34 -15.16
N LEU A 341 15.67 15.53 -15.02
CA LEU A 341 14.25 15.67 -14.70
C LEU A 341 13.33 15.23 -15.85
N ILE A 342 13.80 15.25 -17.10
CA ILE A 342 13.04 14.74 -18.26
C ILE A 342 12.95 13.21 -18.17
N LYS A 343 11.74 12.68 -18.06
CA LYS A 343 11.45 11.24 -17.92
C LYS A 343 10.52 10.79 -19.03
N GLY A 344 10.34 9.48 -19.19
CA GLY A 344 9.35 8.94 -20.13
C GLY A 344 7.92 9.44 -19.90
N SER A 345 7.58 9.86 -18.67
CA SER A 345 6.29 10.47 -18.35
C SER A 345 6.16 11.94 -18.77
N THR A 346 7.27 12.62 -19.08
CA THR A 346 7.29 14.04 -19.47
C THR A 346 6.72 14.19 -20.88
N THR A 347 6.08 15.32 -21.18
CA THR A 347 5.60 15.67 -22.53
C THR A 347 6.51 16.72 -23.17
N ILE A 348 6.52 16.79 -24.51
CA ILE A 348 7.26 17.86 -25.20
C ILE A 348 6.68 19.23 -24.82
N SER A 349 5.37 19.36 -24.69
CA SER A 349 4.73 20.61 -24.24
C SER A 349 5.22 21.08 -22.87
N GLU A 350 5.44 20.17 -21.91
CA GLU A 350 6.03 20.52 -20.62
C GLU A 350 7.49 20.94 -20.74
N ILE A 351 8.26 20.34 -21.64
CA ILE A 351 9.66 20.74 -21.89
C ILE A 351 9.67 22.14 -22.48
N VAL A 352 8.84 22.42 -23.47
CA VAL A 352 8.67 23.74 -24.09
C VAL A 352 8.31 24.78 -23.03
N GLU A 353 7.33 24.50 -22.16
CA GLU A 353 6.93 25.42 -21.09
C GLU A 353 8.04 25.64 -20.05
N ALA A 354 8.78 24.59 -19.71
CA ALA A 354 9.83 24.62 -18.70
C ALA A 354 11.12 25.30 -19.18
N THR A 355 11.48 25.11 -20.45
CA THR A 355 12.78 25.53 -21.00
C THR A 355 12.69 26.72 -21.95
N GLY A 356 11.49 27.04 -22.46
CA GLY A 356 11.28 28.07 -23.49
C GLY A 356 11.74 27.66 -24.89
N ILE A 357 12.16 26.41 -25.10
CA ILE A 357 12.52 25.89 -26.43
C ILE A 357 11.26 25.90 -27.32
N PRO A 358 11.31 26.43 -28.54
CA PRO A 358 10.16 26.44 -29.45
C PRO A 358 9.68 25.02 -29.78
N ALA A 359 8.37 24.82 -29.80
CA ALA A 359 7.74 23.54 -30.14
C ALA A 359 8.16 23.03 -31.52
N GLU A 360 8.43 23.95 -32.45
CA GLU A 360 8.87 23.69 -33.82
C GLU A 360 10.24 23.02 -33.86
N ALA A 361 11.11 23.26 -32.88
CA ALA A 361 12.43 22.64 -32.80
C ALA A 361 12.31 21.12 -32.61
N PHE A 362 11.35 20.67 -31.79
CA PHE A 362 11.06 19.26 -31.61
C PHE A 362 10.40 18.64 -32.85
N THR A 363 9.53 19.38 -33.54
CA THR A 363 8.95 18.95 -34.81
C THR A 363 10.03 18.75 -35.88
N ALA A 364 11.01 19.67 -35.97
CA ALA A 364 12.08 19.60 -36.95
C ALA A 364 13.01 18.40 -36.73
N VAL A 365 13.33 18.09 -35.46
CA VAL A 365 14.29 17.03 -35.10
C VAL A 365 13.65 15.65 -35.04
N TYR A 366 12.45 15.54 -34.45
CA TYR A 366 11.81 14.27 -34.17
C TYR A 366 10.58 13.98 -35.06
N GLY A 367 10.13 14.95 -35.85
CA GLY A 367 8.95 14.81 -36.70
C GLY A 367 7.61 14.77 -35.92
N VAL A 368 7.60 15.12 -34.64
CA VAL A 368 6.40 15.08 -33.79
C VAL A 368 5.51 16.31 -34.07
N PRO A 369 4.29 16.14 -34.61
CA PRO A 369 3.38 17.27 -34.86
C PRO A 369 2.97 17.96 -33.56
N SER A 370 2.74 19.28 -33.59
CA SER A 370 2.35 20.06 -32.39
C SER A 370 1.10 19.52 -31.68
N SER A 371 0.17 18.86 -32.41
CA SER A 371 -1.02 18.21 -31.84
C SER A 371 -0.69 17.01 -30.95
N GLU A 372 0.44 16.35 -31.17
CA GLU A 372 0.87 15.14 -30.46
C GLU A 372 1.91 15.41 -29.38
N GLN A 373 2.46 16.63 -29.31
CA GLN A 373 3.46 17.02 -28.31
C GLN A 373 2.94 17.02 -26.86
N SER A 374 1.62 16.95 -26.68
CA SER A 374 0.96 16.75 -25.38
C SER A 374 0.93 15.29 -24.90
N GLN A 375 1.41 14.36 -25.74
CA GLN A 375 1.59 12.95 -25.36
C GLN A 375 2.92 12.74 -24.61
N GLN A 376 2.94 11.73 -23.75
CA GLN A 376 4.13 11.40 -22.97
C GLN A 376 5.25 10.86 -23.87
N LEU A 377 6.50 11.16 -23.54
CA LEU A 377 7.68 10.66 -24.26
C LEU A 377 7.72 9.13 -24.38
N LYS A 378 7.15 8.40 -23.41
CA LYS A 378 7.03 6.93 -23.49
C LYS A 378 6.17 6.46 -24.66
N VAL A 379 5.17 7.25 -25.06
CA VAL A 379 4.30 6.97 -26.21
C VAL A 379 4.99 7.44 -27.49
N LEU A 380 5.55 8.65 -27.46
CA LEU A 380 6.26 9.23 -28.61
C LEU A 380 7.54 8.45 -28.96
N LYS A 381 8.16 7.76 -28.00
CA LYS A 381 9.26 6.83 -28.25
C LYS A 381 8.86 5.76 -29.27
N ASP A 382 7.70 5.13 -29.08
CA ASP A 382 7.27 4.01 -29.91
C ASP A 382 6.74 4.48 -31.28
N MET A 383 6.21 5.71 -31.35
CA MET A 383 5.67 6.29 -32.58
C MET A 383 6.70 7.03 -33.45
N TYR A 384 7.62 7.76 -32.81
CA TYR A 384 8.52 8.72 -33.45
C TYR A 384 10.00 8.52 -33.09
N GLY A 385 10.34 7.54 -32.24
CA GLY A 385 11.72 7.35 -31.78
C GLY A 385 12.21 8.43 -30.81
N CYS A 386 11.30 9.16 -30.14
CA CYS A 386 11.66 10.13 -29.10
C CYS A 386 12.08 9.44 -27.78
N TYR A 387 13.26 8.83 -27.75
CA TYR A 387 13.79 8.26 -26.51
C TYR A 387 14.06 9.38 -25.50
N PRO A 388 13.69 9.20 -24.20
CA PRO A 388 13.96 10.22 -23.19
C PRO A 388 15.44 10.61 -23.09
N GLY A 389 16.37 9.69 -23.33
CA GLY A 389 17.82 9.98 -23.36
C GLY A 389 18.20 10.93 -24.49
N ASP A 390 17.75 10.66 -25.71
CA ASP A 390 17.95 11.54 -26.86
C ASP A 390 17.35 12.92 -26.65
N VAL A 391 16.15 12.98 -26.07
CA VAL A 391 15.48 14.24 -25.76
C VAL A 391 16.25 15.05 -24.72
N ARG A 392 16.86 14.40 -23.71
CA ARG A 392 17.75 15.08 -22.75
C ARG A 392 18.97 15.68 -23.44
N ALA A 393 19.64 14.90 -24.28
CA ALA A 393 20.83 15.34 -25.01
C ALA A 393 20.50 16.52 -25.94
N PHE A 394 19.37 16.43 -26.66
CA PHE A 394 18.88 17.53 -27.50
C PHE A 394 18.60 18.79 -26.69
N VAL A 395 17.88 18.69 -25.57
CA VAL A 395 17.53 19.84 -24.73
C VAL A 395 18.79 20.48 -24.14
N ASP A 396 19.75 19.69 -23.63
CA ASP A 396 21.03 20.20 -23.13
C ASP A 396 21.81 20.94 -24.23
N LEU A 397 21.88 20.35 -25.42
CA LEU A 397 22.56 20.96 -26.57
C LEU A 397 21.86 22.26 -26.99
N TYR A 398 20.54 22.28 -27.08
CA TYR A 398 19.78 23.46 -27.48
C TYR A 398 19.96 24.63 -26.51
N LEU A 399 19.94 24.36 -25.21
CA LEU A 399 20.16 25.38 -24.19
C LEU A 399 21.58 25.96 -24.21
N ARG A 400 22.58 25.21 -24.69
CA ARG A 400 23.97 25.69 -24.82
C ARG A 400 24.25 26.36 -26.16
N ASN A 401 23.74 25.80 -27.25
CA ASN A 401 23.96 26.27 -28.61
C ASN A 401 22.78 25.92 -29.53
N PRO A 402 21.79 26.83 -29.65
CA PRO A 402 20.60 26.61 -30.49
C PRO A 402 20.93 26.33 -31.96
N ALA A 403 21.99 26.95 -32.50
CA ALA A 403 22.38 26.76 -33.90
C ALA A 403 22.91 25.35 -34.16
N ALA A 404 23.69 24.78 -33.23
CA ALA A 404 24.16 23.41 -33.34
C ALA A 404 23.01 22.40 -33.18
N ALA A 405 22.07 22.68 -32.27
CA ALA A 405 20.92 21.80 -32.02
C ALA A 405 19.97 21.66 -33.21
N ALA A 406 19.91 22.64 -34.12
CA ALA A 406 19.13 22.54 -35.36
C ALA A 406 19.59 21.41 -36.30
N SER A 407 20.83 20.94 -36.13
CA SER A 407 21.41 19.80 -36.86
C SER A 407 21.47 18.51 -36.04
N TYR A 408 20.83 18.47 -34.86
CA TYR A 408 20.84 17.31 -33.99
C TYR A 408 20.14 16.12 -34.66
N VAL A 409 20.79 14.96 -34.65
CA VAL A 409 20.24 13.71 -35.17
C VAL A 409 19.98 12.76 -33.99
N PRO A 410 18.72 12.40 -33.72
CA PRO A 410 18.38 11.42 -32.69
C PRO A 410 19.14 10.09 -32.89
N GLY A 411 19.62 9.47 -31.80
CA GLY A 411 20.36 8.20 -31.86
C GLY A 411 21.85 8.31 -32.19
N SER A 412 22.41 9.53 -32.23
CA SER A 412 23.86 9.77 -32.36
C SER A 412 24.62 9.81 -31.02
N GLY A 413 23.90 9.84 -29.89
CA GLY A 413 24.43 9.77 -28.53
C GLY A 413 24.15 8.42 -27.87
N GLU A 414 25.09 7.94 -27.07
CA GLU A 414 25.12 6.61 -26.45
C GLU A 414 23.79 6.15 -25.86
N ILE A 415 23.41 4.92 -26.20
CA ILE A 415 22.36 4.14 -25.56
C ILE A 415 22.81 3.85 -24.13
N GLU A 416 22.61 4.77 -23.19
CA GLU A 416 22.75 4.47 -21.76
C GLU A 416 21.56 3.61 -21.32
N ALA A 417 21.79 2.30 -21.31
CA ALA A 417 20.98 1.33 -20.62
C ALA A 417 21.24 1.44 -19.11
N HIS A 418 20.35 2.09 -18.34
CA HIS A 418 20.23 1.89 -16.87
C HIS A 418 18.83 2.24 -16.32
#